data_AF-A0AA97G3N0-F1
#
_entry.id   AF-A0AA97G3N0-F1
#
_cell.length_a   1.000
_cell.length_b   1.000
_cell.length_c   1.000
_cell.angle_alpha   90.00
_cell.angle_beta   90.00
_cell.angle_gamma   90.00
#
_symmetry.space_group_name_H-M   'P 1'
#
loop_
_entity.id
_entity.type
_entity.pdbx_description
1 polymer ?
#
loop_
_entity_poly.entity_id
_entity_poly.type
_entity_poly.pdbx_seq_one_letter_code
_entity_poly.pdbx_strand_id
1 'polypeptide(L)'
;MDIEKRSQQSLDESKNCILEAQNLMDKMAALRGKLNIQEGAGRRYLQRIKPDEASLKTAEKEIASQYTGKSSNPERKKKKHKNLMNALHRHGRA
;
A
#
# COMPACT_ATOMS: atom_id res chain seq x y z
N MET A 1 29.78 16.06 16.99
CA MET A 1 30.08 15.47 15.66
C MET A 1 29.78 13.98 15.56
N ASP A 2 29.84 13.17 16.63
CA ASP A 2 29.58 11.72 16.53
C ASP A 2 28.09 11.34 16.40
N ILE A 3 27.19 12.15 16.97
CA ILE A 3 25.74 11.88 16.94
C ILE A 3 25.17 12.08 15.53
N GLU A 4 25.62 13.12 14.81
CA GLU A 4 25.18 13.41 13.45
C GLU A 4 25.66 12.32 12.47
N LYS A 5 26.90 11.84 12.63
CA LYS A 5 27.42 10.70 11.84
C LYS A 5 26.63 9.41 12.09
N ARG A 6 26.32 9.09 13.35
CA ARG A 6 25.52 7.91 13.71
C ARG A 6 24.08 8.01 13.19
N SER A 7 23.48 9.19 13.26
CA SER A 7 22.15 9.45 12.70
C SER A 7 22.12 9.24 11.18
N GLN A 8 23.13 9.76 10.48
CA GLN A 8 23.26 9.58 9.04
C GLN A 8 23.44 8.11 8.65
N GLN A 9 24.28 7.37 9.37
CA GLN A 9 24.46 5.92 9.16
C GLN A 9 23.14 5.15 9.35
N SER A 10 22.39 5.45 10.42
CA SER A 10 21.10 4.80 10.67
C SER A 10 20.06 5.09 9.58
N LEU A 11 20.05 6.30 9.03
CA LEU A 11 19.18 6.64 7.90
C LEU A 11 19.56 5.88 6.63
N ASP A 12 20.85 5.72 6.37
CA ASP A 12 21.32 5.01 5.18
C ASP A 12 21.10 3.49 5.29
N GLU A 13 21.29 2.92 6.48
CA GLU A 13 20.87 1.54 6.80
C GLU A 13 19.37 1.34 6.61
N SER A 14 18.55 2.28 7.07
CA SER A 14 17.10 2.22 6.92
C SER A 14 16.67 2.23 5.45
N LYS A 15 17.29 3.09 4.63
CA LYS A 15 17.04 3.13 3.18
C LYS A 15 17.42 1.81 2.51
N ASN A 16 18.56 1.24 2.86
CA ASN A 16 19.01 -0.04 2.32
C ASN A 16 18.03 -1.16 2.69
N CYS A 17 17.58 -1.20 3.94
CA CYS A 17 16.59 -2.16 4.41
C CYS A 17 15.26 -2.05 3.65
N ILE A 18 14.80 -0.83 3.36
CA ILE A 18 13.60 -0.60 2.55
C ILE A 18 13.79 -1.11 1.11
N LEU A 19 14.95 -0.85 0.50
CA LEU A 19 15.26 -1.32 -0.86
C LEU A 19 15.32 -2.85 -0.92
N GLU A 20 15.91 -3.49 0.09
CA GLU A 20 15.95 -4.95 0.21
C GLU A 20 14.55 -5.55 0.36
N ALA A 21 13.71 -4.95 1.21
CA ALA A 21 12.33 -5.36 1.37
C ALA A 21 11.54 -5.24 0.05
N GLN A 22 11.74 -4.16 -0.71
CA GLN A 22 11.11 -3.99 -2.02
C GLN A 22 11.56 -5.09 -3.00
N ASN A 23 12.86 -5.37 -3.07
CA ASN A 23 13.40 -6.44 -3.92
C ASN A 23 12.85 -7.83 -3.54
N LEU A 24 12.66 -8.11 -2.25
CA LEU A 24 12.06 -9.35 -1.79
C LEU A 24 10.59 -9.46 -2.21
N MET A 25 9.83 -8.37 -2.13
CA MET A 25 8.44 -8.34 -2.61
C MET A 25 8.35 -8.63 -4.11
N ASP A 26 9.24 -8.05 -4.91
CA ASP A 26 9.27 -8.26 -6.36
C ASP A 26 9.63 -9.71 -6.71
N LYS A 27 10.62 -10.29 -6.01
CA LYS A 27 10.97 -11.71 -6.15
C LYS A 27 9.81 -12.63 -5.77
N MET A 28 9.07 -12.30 -4.71
CA MET A 28 7.86 -13.03 -4.30
C MET A 28 6.75 -12.93 -5.33
N ALA A 29 6.54 -11.76 -5.94
CA ALA A 29 5.57 -11.58 -7.01
C ALA A 29 5.93 -12.42 -8.24
N ALA A 30 7.21 -12.43 -8.64
CA ALA A 30 7.70 -13.26 -9.74
C ALA A 30 7.52 -14.77 -9.44
N LEU A 31 7.80 -15.20 -8.21
CA LEU A 31 7.62 -16.59 -7.79
C LEU A 31 6.14 -16.99 -7.82
N ARG A 32 5.22 -16.12 -7.37
CA ARG A 32 3.77 -16.34 -7.47
C ARG A 32 3.33 -16.52 -8.92
N GLY A 33 3.88 -15.70 -9.83
CA GLY A 33 3.66 -15.84 -11.28
C GLY A 33 4.12 -17.21 -11.81
N LYS A 34 5.33 -17.64 -11.45
CA LYS A 34 5.89 -18.95 -11.86
C LYS A 34 5.12 -20.14 -11.29
N LEU A 35 4.64 -20.04 -10.05
CA LEU A 35 3.85 -21.09 -9.41
C LEU A 35 2.41 -21.17 -9.94
N ASN A 36 2.04 -20.36 -10.94
CA ASN A 36 0.66 -20.21 -11.42
C ASN A 36 -0.34 -19.97 -10.27
N ILE A 37 0.13 -19.39 -9.17
CA ILE A 37 -0.71 -18.88 -8.10
C ILE A 37 -1.25 -17.54 -8.60
N GLN A 38 -2.12 -17.64 -9.59
CA GLN A 38 -2.97 -16.52 -9.97
C GLN A 38 -3.78 -16.13 -8.73
N GLU A 39 -3.98 -14.83 -8.52
CA GLU A 39 -4.99 -14.39 -7.57
C GLU A 39 -6.29 -15.17 -7.84
N GLY A 40 -6.80 -15.83 -6.80
CA GLY A 40 -7.98 -16.66 -6.94
C GLY A 40 -7.74 -18.15 -7.19
N ALA A 41 -6.55 -18.64 -7.53
CA ALA A 41 -6.31 -20.08 -7.74
C ALA A 41 -6.55 -20.90 -6.45
N GLY A 42 -5.97 -20.47 -5.33
CA GLY A 42 -6.26 -21.04 -4.01
C GLY A 42 -7.71 -20.83 -3.57
N ARG A 43 -8.33 -19.73 -4.01
CA ARG A 43 -9.74 -19.40 -3.75
C ARG A 43 -10.70 -20.33 -4.51
N ARG A 44 -10.40 -20.64 -5.78
CA ARG A 44 -11.11 -21.62 -6.62
C ARG A 44 -10.95 -23.05 -6.10
N TYR A 45 -9.75 -23.40 -5.63
CA TYR A 45 -9.52 -24.67 -4.96
C TYR A 45 -10.34 -24.79 -3.67
N LEU A 46 -10.31 -23.77 -2.81
CA LEU A 46 -11.15 -23.70 -1.61
C LEU A 46 -12.64 -23.77 -1.94
N GLN A 47 -13.12 -23.02 -2.94
CA GLN A 47 -14.52 -23.11 -3.41
C GLN A 47 -14.91 -24.52 -3.85
N ARG A 48 -13.98 -25.28 -4.45
CA ARG A 48 -14.23 -26.66 -4.91
C ARG A 48 -14.14 -27.70 -3.79
N ILE A 49 -13.22 -27.54 -2.85
CA ILE A 49 -12.92 -28.57 -1.82
C ILE A 49 -13.63 -28.28 -0.50
N LYS A 50 -13.85 -27.01 -0.15
CA LYS A 50 -14.48 -26.54 1.10
C LYS A 50 -15.30 -25.24 0.85
N PRO A 51 -16.49 -25.35 0.23
CA PRO A 51 -17.29 -24.18 -0.16
C PRO A 51 -17.74 -23.30 1.01
N ASP A 52 -18.01 -23.90 2.18
CA ASP A 52 -18.43 -23.15 3.38
C ASP A 52 -17.30 -22.27 3.91
N GLU A 53 -16.09 -22.82 3.98
CA GLU A 53 -14.89 -22.08 4.40
C GLU A 53 -14.54 -20.96 3.40
N ALA A 54 -14.80 -21.18 2.12
CA ALA A 54 -14.61 -20.16 1.08
C ALA A 54 -15.61 -19.01 1.21
N SER A 55 -16.87 -19.31 1.57
CA SER A 55 -17.92 -18.32 1.81
C SER A 55 -17.60 -17.47 3.03
N LEU A 56 -17.19 -18.09 4.13
CA LEU A 56 -16.75 -17.40 5.35
C LEU A 56 -15.58 -16.44 5.09
N LYS A 57 -14.53 -16.90 4.41
CA LYS A 57 -13.38 -16.05 4.04
C LYS A 57 -13.75 -14.90 3.10
N THR A 58 -14.82 -15.05 2.33
CA THR A 58 -15.30 -13.98 1.44
C THR A 58 -16.04 -12.93 2.24
N ALA A 59 -16.93 -13.34 3.15
CA ALA A 59 -17.62 -12.45 4.09
C ALA A 59 -16.64 -11.71 5.01
N GLU A 60 -15.61 -12.38 5.54
CA GLU A 60 -14.56 -11.74 6.34
C GLU A 60 -13.82 -10.65 5.56
N LYS A 61 -13.49 -10.91 4.28
CA LYS A 61 -12.84 -9.93 3.41
C LYS A 61 -13.74 -8.73 3.13
N GLU A 62 -15.04 -8.97 2.94
CA GLU A 62 -16.03 -7.93 2.74
C GLU A 62 -16.18 -7.05 3.99
N ILE A 63 -16.33 -7.66 5.17
CA ILE A 63 -16.39 -6.97 6.46
C ILE A 63 -15.10 -6.17 6.67
N ALA A 64 -13.93 -6.75 6.43
CA ALA A 64 -12.67 -6.02 6.53
C ALA A 64 -12.64 -4.81 5.58
N SER A 65 -13.10 -4.96 4.33
CA SER A 65 -13.11 -3.86 3.36
C SER A 65 -14.06 -2.72 3.72
N GLN A 66 -15.22 -3.04 4.32
CA GLN A 66 -16.25 -2.06 4.67
C GLN A 66 -15.98 -1.38 6.02
N TYR A 67 -15.37 -2.11 6.97
CA TYR A 67 -15.26 -1.67 8.36
C TYR A 67 -13.83 -1.40 8.84
N THR A 68 -12.79 -1.91 8.16
CA THR A 68 -11.40 -1.49 8.44
C THR A 68 -11.08 -0.23 7.64
N GLY A 69 -11.44 0.91 8.23
CA GLY A 69 -11.43 2.22 7.58
C GLY A 69 -10.09 2.64 6.97
N LYS A 70 -9.92 2.46 5.66
CA LYS A 70 -9.21 3.44 4.86
C LYS A 70 -10.22 4.50 4.44
N SER A 71 -10.33 5.54 5.27
CA SER A 71 -10.91 6.83 4.91
C SER A 71 -10.07 7.46 3.79
N SER A 72 -10.21 6.97 2.56
CA SER A 72 -9.84 7.72 1.38
C SER A 72 -11.09 8.45 0.92
N ASN A 73 -11.33 9.63 1.47
CA ASN A 73 -12.21 10.60 0.84
C ASN A 73 -11.35 11.46 -0.11
N PRO A 74 -11.17 11.09 -1.39
CA PRO A 74 -10.29 11.81 -2.33
C PRO A 74 -10.75 13.24 -2.62
N GLU A 75 -11.96 13.63 -2.24
CA GLU A 75 -12.48 14.97 -2.53
C GLU A 75 -11.90 16.09 -1.66
N ARG A 76 -11.47 15.79 -0.42
CA ARG A 76 -10.96 16.83 0.49
C ARG A 76 -9.57 17.34 0.13
N LYS A 77 -8.73 16.56 -0.56
CA LYS A 77 -7.37 16.98 -0.96
C LYS A 77 -7.37 17.96 -2.14
N LYS A 78 -8.30 17.83 -3.09
CA LYS A 78 -8.35 18.68 -4.30
C LYS A 78 -8.70 20.14 -3.99
N LYS A 79 -9.57 20.40 -3.00
CA LYS A 79 -10.00 21.77 -2.65
C LYS A 79 -8.88 22.61 -2.04
N LYS A 80 -8.01 22.02 -1.20
CA LYS A 80 -6.88 22.74 -0.58
C LYS A 80 -5.84 23.21 -1.61
N HIS A 81 -5.49 22.36 -2.57
CA HIS A 81 -4.52 22.71 -3.63
C HIS A 81 -5.04 23.83 -4.53
N LYS A 82 -6.33 23.81 -4.89
CA LYS A 82 -6.95 24.85 -5.72
C LYS A 82 -6.97 26.21 -5.04
N ASN A 83 -7.23 26.24 -3.72
CA ASN A 83 -7.25 27.49 -2.94
C ASN A 83 -5.83 28.07 -2.75
N LEU A 84 -4.82 27.23 -2.54
CA LEU A 84 -3.43 27.67 -2.44
C LEU A 84 -2.94 28.31 -3.74
N MET A 85 -3.21 27.67 -4.88
CA MET A 85 -2.83 28.20 -6.19
C MET A 85 -3.54 29.52 -6.50
N ASN A 86 -4.82 29.68 -6.13
CA ASN A 86 -5.53 30.95 -6.32
C ASN A 86 -4.95 32.10 -5.47
N ALA A 87 -4.47 31.82 -4.25
CA ALA A 87 -3.84 32.83 -3.41
C ALA A 87 -2.48 33.28 -3.96
N LEU A 88 -1.69 32.34 -4.49
CA LEU A 88 -0.37 32.63 -5.08
C LEU A 88 -0.49 33.54 -6.32
N HIS A 89 -1.47 33.29 -7.19
CA HIS A 89 -1.69 34.13 -8.38
C HIS A 89 -2.20 35.53 -8.04
N ARG A 90 -2.90 35.71 -6.91
CA ARG A 90 -3.37 37.04 -6.46
C ARG A 90 -2.27 37.88 -5.82
N HIS A 91 -1.36 37.26 -5.08
CA HIS A 91 -0.28 37.98 -4.40
C HIS A 91 1.05 38.02 -5.18
N GLY A 92 1.22 37.19 -6.20
CA GLY A 92 2.43 37.15 -7.06
C GLY A 92 2.41 38.12 -8.24
N ARG A 93 1.40 38.99 -8.35
CA ARG A 93 1.41 40.16 -9.25
C ARG A 93 1.53 41.43 -8.40
N ALA A 94 2.73 41.68 -7.91
CA ALA A 94 3.19 42.98 -7.45
C ALA A 94 4.57 43.22 -8.08
#